data_AF-A0A3D4BSQ0-F1
#
_entry.id   AF-A0A3D4BSQ0-F1
#
_cell.length_a   1.000
_cell.length_b   1.000
_cell.length_c   1.000
_cell.angle_alpha   90.00
_cell.angle_beta   90.00
_cell.angle_gamma   90.00
#
_symmetry.space_group_name_H-M   'P 1'
#
loop_
_entity.id
_entity.type
_entity.pdbx_description
1 polymer ?
#
loop_
_entity_poly.entity_id
_entity_poly.type
_entity_poly.pdbx_seq_one_letter_code
_entity_poly.pdbx_strand_id
1 'polypeptide(L)' 'MSKGISEVQEIVDRWIKDHGVRYFNELTNMAQLTEEVGEVARIIARRYGEQSEKESDKAKDLGEELADVLFVTVCL' A
#
# COMPACT_ATOMS: atom_id res chain seq x y z
N MET A 1 15.09 11.16 14.32
CA MET A 1 13.76 11.56 14.79
C MET A 1 12.73 10.77 13.99
N SER A 2 11.62 10.38 14.61
CA SER A 2 10.50 9.75 13.88
C SER A 2 9.98 10.73 12.84
N LYS A 3 9.81 10.29 11.58
CA LYS A 3 9.10 11.08 10.58
C LYS A 3 7.64 11.20 10.99
N GLY A 4 7.09 12.41 10.98
CA GLY A 4 5.66 12.63 11.18
C GLY A 4 4.88 12.35 9.91
N ILE A 5 3.55 12.22 10.00
CA ILE A 5 2.68 12.03 8.83
C ILE A 5 2.87 13.16 7.80
N SER A 6 3.04 14.41 8.25
CA SER A 6 3.29 15.56 7.37
C SER A 6 4.58 15.40 6.54
N GLU A 7 5.64 14.86 7.14
CA GLU A 7 6.90 14.60 6.41
C GLU A 7 6.72 13.47 5.38
N VAL A 8 5.93 12.45 5.70
CA VAL A 8 5.59 11.38 4.75
C VAL A 8 4.80 11.93 3.57
N GLN A 9 3.80 12.79 3.83
CA GLN A 9 3.03 13.46 2.78
C GLN A 9 3.93 14.28 1.85
N GLU A 10 4.89 15.04 2.39
CA GLU A 10 5.86 15.81 1.58
C GLU A 10 6.80 14.92 0.76
N ILE A 11 7.20 13.76 1.29
CA ILE A 11 8.03 12.79 0.56
C ILE A 11 7.24 12.22 -0.63
N VAL A 12 5.98 11.82 -0.42
CA VAL A 12 5.12 11.28 -1.48
C VAL A 12 4.81 12.34 -2.52
N ASP A 13 4.48 13.57 -2.11
CA ASP A 13 4.22 14.68 -3.04
C ASP A 13 5.43 15.01 -3.93
N ARG A 14 6.63 15.06 -3.35
CA ARG A 14 7.87 15.22 -4.14
C ARG A 14 8.06 14.06 -5.11
N TRP A 15 7.88 12.83 -4.65
CA TRP A 15 8.06 11.66 -5.50
C TRP A 15 7.08 11.67 -6.69
N ILE A 16 5.81 12.02 -6.48
CA ILE A 16 4.80 12.12 -7.54
C ILE A 16 5.12 13.25 -8.52
N LYS A 17 5.68 14.38 -8.05
CA LYS A 17 6.11 15.48 -8.93
C LYS A 17 7.35 15.12 -9.77
N ASP A 18 8.27 14.37 -9.19
CA ASP A 18 9.54 14.02 -9.82
C ASP A 18 9.42 12.81 -10.78
N HIS A 19 8.59 11.83 -10.43
CA HIS A 19 8.47 10.54 -11.14
C HIS A 19 7.06 10.23 -11.63
N GLY A 20 6.04 10.77 -10.97
CA GLY A 20 4.65 10.60 -11.37
C GLY A 20 4.25 11.56 -12.50
N VAL A 21 3.15 11.24 -13.18
CA VAL A 21 2.56 12.14 -14.18
C VAL A 21 1.64 13.17 -13.51
N ARG A 22 0.83 12.70 -12.56
CA ARG A 22 -0.11 13.47 -11.73
C ARG A 22 -0.72 12.56 -10.66
N TYR A 23 -1.38 13.16 -9.67
CA TYR A 23 -2.30 12.43 -8.82
C TYR A 23 -3.48 11.87 -9.62
N PHE A 24 -3.91 10.67 -9.25
CA PHE A 24 -5.21 10.16 -9.67
C PHE A 24 -6.35 10.91 -8.97
N ASN A 25 -7.55 10.79 -9.52
CA ASN A 25 -8.75 11.27 -8.82
C ASN A 25 -9.12 10.32 -7.67
N GLU A 26 -10.02 10.79 -6.81
CA GLU A 26 -10.44 10.12 -5.58
C GLU A 26 -11.03 8.73 -5.85
N LEU A 27 -11.82 8.59 -6.93
CA LEU A 27 -12.42 7.31 -7.31
C LEU A 27 -11.37 6.28 -7.75
N THR A 28 -10.34 6.74 -8.46
CA THR A 28 -9.25 5.89 -8.93
C THR A 28 -8.34 5.49 -7.76
N ASN A 29 -8.00 6.44 -6.88
CA ASN A 29 -7.25 6.13 -5.66
C ASN A 29 -8.03 5.19 -4.73
N MET A 30 -9.35 5.30 -4.64
CA MET A 30 -10.20 4.32 -3.91
C MET A 30 -10.11 2.92 -4.55
N ALA A 31 -10.13 2.90 -5.89
CA ALA A 31 -9.72 1.78 -6.74
C ALA A 31 -8.49 1.04 -6.21
N GLN A 32 -7.37 1.77 -6.27
CA GLN A 32 -6.05 1.30 -5.89
C GLN A 32 -5.97 0.91 -4.41
N LEU A 33 -6.54 1.71 -3.51
CA LEU A 33 -6.51 1.41 -2.08
C LEU A 33 -7.19 0.08 -1.78
N THR A 34 -8.31 -0.20 -2.44
CA THR A 34 -9.04 -1.46 -2.26
C THR A 34 -8.24 -2.66 -2.76
N GLU A 35 -7.48 -2.48 -3.85
CA GLU A 35 -6.57 -3.50 -4.40
C GLU A 35 -5.47 -3.83 -3.39
N GLU A 36 -4.73 -2.83 -2.89
CA GLU A 36 -3.63 -3.04 -1.94
C GLU A 36 -4.10 -3.63 -0.60
N VAL A 37 -5.26 -3.18 -0.11
CA VAL A 37 -5.87 -3.78 1.10
C VAL A 37 -6.23 -5.25 0.86
N GLY A 38 -6.64 -5.61 -0.35
CA GLY A 38 -6.87 -6.99 -0.75
C GLY A 38 -5.61 -7.85 -0.72
N GLU A 39 -4.47 -7.30 -1.12
CA GLU A 39 -3.15 -7.94 -1.07
C GLU A 39 -2.75 -8.23 0.39
N VAL A 40 -2.88 -7.23 1.28
CA VAL A 40 -2.66 -7.36 2.74
C VAL A 40 -3.58 -8.44 3.32
N ALA A 41 -4.88 -8.37 3.02
CA ALA A 41 -5.88 -9.31 3.53
C ALA A 41 -5.56 -10.74 3.09
N ARG A 42 -5.08 -10.95 1.85
CA ARG A 42 -4.68 -12.25 1.32
C ARG A 42 -3.50 -12.84 2.12
N ILE A 43 -2.48 -12.05 2.44
CA ILE A 43 -1.34 -12.54 3.25
C ILE A 43 -1.82 -12.88 4.66
N ILE A 44 -2.58 -11.98 5.29
CA ILE A 44 -3.06 -12.18 6.67
C ILE A 44 -3.92 -13.44 6.77
N ALA A 45 -4.90 -13.59 5.87
CA ALA A 45 -5.83 -14.72 5.90
C ALA A 45 -5.13 -16.08 5.71
N ARG A 46 -4.03 -16.13 4.94
CA ARG A 46 -3.28 -17.37 4.66
C ARG A 46 -2.20 -17.70 5.67
N ARG A 47 -1.49 -16.69 6.21
CA ARG A 47 -0.36 -16.91 7.14
C ARG A 47 -0.77 -16.92 8.60
N TYR A 48 -1.75 -16.09 8.93
CA TYR A 48 -2.18 -15.87 10.31
C TYR A 48 -3.66 -16.23 10.54
N GLY A 49 -4.40 -16.50 9.45
CA GLY A 49 -5.78 -16.93 9.48
C GLY A 49 -5.95 -18.42 9.20
N GLU A 50 -7.19 -18.81 8.87
CA GLU A 50 -7.59 -20.21 8.69
C GLU A 50 -7.44 -20.72 7.25
N GLN A 51 -7.04 -19.87 6.29
CA GLN A 51 -6.85 -20.31 4.91
C GLN A 51 -5.51 -21.04 4.73
N SER A 52 -5.47 -22.06 3.89
CA SER A 52 -4.22 -22.76 3.58
C SER A 52 -3.22 -21.85 2.87
N GLU A 53 -1.96 -21.92 3.31
CA GLU A 53 -0.84 -21.25 2.65
C GLU A 53 -0.57 -21.90 1.28
N LYS A 54 -0.27 -21.05 0.29
CA LYS A 54 0.19 -21.48 -1.04
C LYS A 54 1.68 -21.18 -1.16
N GLU A 55 2.44 -22.06 -1.80
CA GLU A 55 3.87 -21.82 -2.05
C GLU A 55 4.14 -20.48 -2.76
N SER A 56 3.26 -20.08 -3.69
CA SER A 56 3.34 -18.80 -4.39
C SER A 56 3.22 -17.57 -3.48
N ASP A 57 2.57 -17.73 -2.32
CA ASP A 57 2.34 -16.62 -1.38
C ASP A 57 3.43 -16.56 -0.30
N LYS A 58 4.31 -17.56 -0.18
CA LYS A 58 5.41 -17.56 0.81
C LYS A 58 6.47 -16.49 0.55
N ALA A 59 6.65 -16.09 -0.71
CA ALA A 59 7.61 -15.06 -1.09
C ALA A 59 7.10 -13.63 -0.85
N LYS A 60 5.80 -13.44 -0.59
CA LYS A 60 5.21 -12.10 -0.41
C LYS A 60 5.61 -11.49 0.92
N ASP A 61 5.90 -10.20 0.99
CA ASP A 61 6.24 -9.56 2.26
C ASP A 61 5.06 -8.74 2.78
N LEU A 62 4.65 -8.97 4.04
CA LEU A 62 3.52 -8.23 4.61
C LEU A 62 3.86 -6.73 4.77
N GLY A 63 5.11 -6.41 5.05
CA GLY A 63 5.57 -5.03 5.20
C GLY A 63 5.53 -4.27 3.88
N GLU A 64 5.84 -4.91 2.76
CA GLU A 64 5.69 -4.34 1.42
C GLU A 64 4.22 -3.99 1.13
N GLU A 65 3.28 -4.94 1.28
CA GLU A 65 1.86 -4.68 1.01
C GLU A 65 1.28 -3.59 1.95
N LEU A 66 1.74 -3.54 3.21
CA LEU A 66 1.35 -2.47 4.15
C LEU A 66 1.92 -1.10 3.74
N ALA A 67 3.10 -1.08 3.13
CA ALA A 67 3.69 0.15 2.59
C ALA A 67 2.89 0.64 1.37
N ASP A 68 2.40 -0.27 0.52
CA ASP A 68 1.56 0.06 -0.63
C ASP A 68 0.21 0.66 -0.19
N VAL A 69 -0.46 0.03 0.80
CA VAL A 69 -1.67 0.62 1.42
C VAL A 69 -1.40 2.01 1.99
N LEU A 70 -0.29 2.19 2.70
CA LEU A 70 0.09 3.49 3.26
C LEU A 70 0.33 4.52 2.16
N PHE A 71 1.04 4.14 1.09
CA PHE A 71 1.34 5.02 -0.04
C PHE A 71 0.06 5.52 -0.70
N VAL A 72 -0.87 4.62 -1.03
CA VAL A 72 -2.15 5.01 -1.67
C VAL A 72 -3.02 5.83 -0.71
N THR A 73 -3.01 5.51 0.58
CA THR A 73 -3.71 6.31 1.60
C THR A 73 -3.18 7.73 1.67
N VAL A 74 -1.86 7.92 1.56
CA VAL A 74 -1.22 9.25 1.53
C VAL A 74 -1.50 10.01 0.23
N CYS A 75 -1.83 9.30 -0.86
CA CYS A 75 -2.23 9.91 -2.14
C CYS A 75 -3.66 10.44 -2.16
N LEU A 76 -4.48 10.12 -1.14
CA LEU A 76 -5.85 10.62 -0.93
C LEU A 76 -5.86 11.83 0.01
#